data_AF-A0A5N6NM39-F1
#
_entry.id   AF-A0A5N6NM39-F1
#
_cell.length_a   1.000
_cell.length_b   1.000
_cell.length_c   1.000
_cell.angle_alpha   90.00
_cell.angle_beta   90.00
_cell.angle_gamma   90.00
#
_symmetry.space_group_name_H-M   'P 1'
#
loop_
_entity.id
_entity.type
_entity.pdbx_description
1 polymer ?
#
loop_
_entity_poly.entity_id
_entity_poly.type
_entity_poly.pdbx_seq_one_letter_code
_entity_poly.pdbx_strand_id
1 'polypeptide(L)'
;MVSCTIIHEPTTIPMPVTVPDHKPQASRRDLTVKNDDDLAEVLMLDHNFILSTLRSRLTKLQVIQHFWDQNDTRGGINALQKLPDHDVQADVISVMLGNTESLTLDHFSCLLPLLSRLLDSQTERHIHVSLNMLLKLVAAFGPVINSTISAVGVDLHAQKRYPVFIFCSSI
;
A
#
# COMPACT_ATOMS: atom_id res chain seq x y z
N MET A 1 -44.74 -54.61 11.39
CA MET A 1 -45.02 -53.16 11.47
C MET A 1 -44.33 -52.53 10.26
N VAL A 2 -45.10 -51.79 9.48
CA VAL A 2 -44.87 -51.45 8.08
C VAL A 2 -43.86 -50.30 7.93
N SER A 3 -43.07 -50.33 6.86
CA SER A 3 -42.19 -49.25 6.38
C SER A 3 -42.91 -47.90 6.23
N CYS A 4 -42.19 -46.80 6.44
CA CYS A 4 -42.11 -45.73 5.45
C CYS A 4 -40.95 -44.76 5.77
N THR A 5 -40.07 -44.63 4.78
CA THR A 5 -38.95 -43.69 4.68
C THR A 5 -39.48 -42.29 4.37
N ILE A 6 -38.95 -41.24 5.02
CA ILE A 6 -38.83 -39.91 4.40
C ILE A 6 -37.43 -39.37 4.72
N ILE A 7 -36.60 -39.35 3.68
CA ILE A 7 -35.35 -38.58 3.63
C ILE A 7 -35.77 -37.16 3.28
N HIS A 8 -35.50 -36.19 4.16
CA HIS A 8 -35.63 -34.78 3.82
C HIS A 8 -34.30 -34.32 3.24
N GLU A 9 -34.29 -34.09 1.94
CA GLU A 9 -33.21 -33.47 1.18
C GLU A 9 -33.19 -31.96 1.50
N PRO A 10 -32.02 -31.36 1.83
CA PRO A 10 -31.93 -29.92 1.97
C PRO A 10 -31.98 -29.27 0.59
N THR A 11 -33.12 -28.65 0.26
CA THR A 11 -33.35 -27.84 -0.93
C THR A 11 -32.22 -26.81 -1.11
N THR A 12 -31.41 -27.01 -2.14
CA THR A 12 -30.43 -26.02 -2.59
C THR A 12 -31.20 -24.92 -3.32
N ILE A 13 -31.39 -23.77 -2.67
CA ILE A 13 -31.96 -22.58 -3.31
C ILE A 13 -30.86 -22.00 -4.22
N PRO A 14 -31.02 -21.95 -5.56
CA PRO A 14 -30.05 -21.27 -6.41
C PRO A 14 -30.27 -19.77 -6.24
N MET A 15 -29.31 -19.08 -5.63
CA MET A 15 -29.28 -17.62 -5.69
C MET A 15 -28.96 -17.21 -7.14
N PRO A 16 -29.66 -16.23 -7.73
CA PRO A 16 -29.28 -15.71 -9.03
C PRO A 16 -27.99 -14.91 -8.84
N VAL A 17 -26.85 -15.51 -9.18
CA VAL A 17 -25.62 -14.76 -9.39
C VAL A 17 -25.80 -14.01 -10.70
N THR A 18 -26.31 -12.77 -10.61
CA THR A 18 -26.14 -11.81 -11.69
C THR A 18 -24.67 -11.43 -11.70
N VAL A 19 -23.87 -12.16 -12.48
CA VAL A 19 -22.51 -11.74 -12.82
C VAL A 19 -22.66 -10.43 -13.58
N PRO A 20 -22.19 -9.29 -13.04
CA PRO A 20 -21.99 -8.12 -13.88
C PRO A 20 -20.86 -8.50 -14.84
N ASP A 21 -21.15 -8.50 -16.14
CA ASP A 21 -20.14 -8.58 -17.20
C ASP A 21 -19.24 -7.34 -17.08
N HIS A 22 -18.30 -7.39 -16.14
CA HIS A 22 -17.19 -6.46 -16.07
C HIS A 22 -16.23 -6.83 -17.19
N LYS A 23 -16.58 -6.37 -18.41
CA LYS A 23 -15.59 -6.15 -19.45
C LYS A 23 -14.46 -5.32 -18.82
N PRO A 24 -13.20 -5.78 -18.90
CA PRO A 24 -12.08 -4.90 -18.67
C PRO A 24 -12.19 -3.79 -19.70
N GLN A 25 -12.65 -2.61 -19.30
CA GLN A 25 -12.40 -1.38 -20.05
C GLN A 25 -10.91 -1.06 -19.89
N ALA A 26 -10.07 -1.90 -20.50
CA ALA A 26 -8.92 -1.36 -21.18
C ALA A 26 -9.53 -0.35 -22.18
N SER A 27 -9.26 0.93 -21.97
CA SER A 27 -9.44 1.95 -22.99
C SER A 27 -8.55 1.54 -24.17
N ARG A 28 -9.06 0.60 -24.97
CA ARG A 28 -8.51 0.24 -26.26
C ARG A 28 -8.79 1.48 -27.08
N ARG A 29 -7.76 2.30 -27.27
CA ARG A 29 -7.78 3.30 -28.34
C ARG A 29 -8.12 2.49 -29.60
N ASP A 30 -9.31 2.69 -30.14
CA ASP A 30 -9.72 2.07 -31.38
C ASP A 30 -8.96 2.80 -32.49
N LEU A 31 -7.69 2.40 -32.66
CA LEU A 31 -6.80 2.98 -33.65
C LEU A 31 -7.16 2.33 -34.97
N THR A 32 -8.00 3.01 -35.75
CA THR A 32 -8.18 2.71 -37.16
C THR A 32 -6.91 3.11 -37.91
N VAL A 33 -5.88 2.26 -37.80
CA VAL A 33 -4.62 2.41 -38.54
C VAL A 33 -4.92 2.18 -40.02
N LYS A 34 -4.79 3.21 -40.84
CA LYS A 34 -5.12 3.16 -42.27
C LYS A 34 -3.93 2.81 -43.16
N ASN A 35 -2.69 3.00 -42.69
CA ASN A 35 -1.46 2.67 -43.42
C ASN A 35 -0.24 2.50 -42.48
N ASP A 36 0.90 2.10 -43.06
CA ASP A 36 2.16 1.85 -42.33
C ASP A 36 2.78 3.13 -41.74
N ASP A 37 2.55 4.30 -42.36
CA ASP A 37 3.06 5.59 -41.87
C ASP A 37 2.33 6.02 -40.57
N ASP A 38 1.00 5.86 -40.52
CA ASP A 38 0.18 6.10 -39.33
C ASP A 38 0.57 5.16 -38.18
N LEU A 39 0.91 3.90 -38.50
CA LEU A 39 1.41 2.92 -37.54
C LEU A 39 2.77 3.36 -36.96
N ALA A 40 3.68 3.80 -37.82
CA ALA A 40 5.01 4.26 -37.41
C ALA A 40 4.91 5.50 -36.52
N GLU A 41 4.00 6.43 -36.81
CA GLU A 41 3.76 7.61 -35.99
C GLU A 41 3.24 7.23 -34.59
N VAL A 42 2.24 6.36 -34.50
CA VAL A 42 1.73 5.85 -33.21
C VAL A 42 2.83 5.19 -32.39
N LEU A 43 3.63 4.32 -33.02
CA LEU A 43 4.74 3.64 -32.35
C LEU A 43 5.79 4.63 -31.82
N MET A 44 6.11 5.67 -32.58
CA MET A 44 7.06 6.70 -32.16
C MET A 44 6.51 7.59 -31.04
N LEU A 45 5.21 7.88 -31.04
CA LEU A 45 4.54 8.59 -29.94
C LEU A 45 4.58 7.78 -28.65
N ASP A 46 4.23 6.49 -28.69
CA ASP A 46 4.30 5.60 -27.53
C ASP A 46 5.76 5.44 -27.04
N HIS A 47 6.74 5.34 -27.95
CA HIS A 47 8.16 5.29 -27.60
C HIS A 47 8.60 6.53 -26.82
N ASN A 48 8.27 7.74 -27.30
CA ASN A 48 8.63 8.98 -26.62
C ASN A 48 7.96 9.11 -25.26
N PHE A 49 6.71 8.67 -25.14
CA PHE A 49 6.00 8.63 -23.86
C PHE A 49 6.64 7.66 -22.87
N ILE A 50 6.94 6.43 -23.28
CA ILE A 50 7.61 5.42 -22.45
C ILE A 50 8.98 5.95 -22.01
N LEU A 51 9.77 6.47 -22.96
CA LEU A 51 11.12 6.94 -22.70
C LEU A 51 11.15 8.13 -21.75
N SER A 52 10.26 9.10 -21.92
CA SER A 52 10.13 10.25 -21.00
C SER A 52 9.66 9.82 -19.61
N THR A 53 8.72 8.88 -19.53
CA THR A 53 8.25 8.30 -18.27
C THR A 53 9.37 7.57 -17.52
N LEU A 54 10.13 6.72 -18.20
CA LEU A 54 11.25 5.98 -17.62
C LEU A 54 12.38 6.91 -17.17
N ARG A 55 12.73 7.91 -17.98
CA ARG A 55 13.73 8.92 -17.59
C ARG A 55 13.29 9.70 -16.36
N SER A 56 12.02 10.14 -16.32
CA SER A 56 11.47 10.84 -15.16
C SER A 56 11.55 9.98 -13.90
N ARG A 57 11.14 8.71 -13.97
CA ARG A 57 11.23 7.76 -12.85
C ARG A 57 12.67 7.51 -12.41
N LEU A 58 13.60 7.35 -13.35
CA LEU A 58 15.03 7.20 -13.06
C LEU A 58 15.58 8.40 -12.30
N THR A 59 15.34 9.63 -12.76
CA THR A 59 15.80 10.85 -12.06
C THR A 59 15.25 10.91 -10.64
N LYS A 60 13.96 10.62 -10.46
CA LYS A 60 13.32 10.60 -9.13
C LYS A 60 13.96 9.55 -8.23
N LEU A 61 14.17 8.34 -8.74
CA LEU A 61 14.83 7.26 -8.00
C LEU A 61 16.28 7.60 -7.63
N GLN A 62 17.03 8.27 -8.51
CA GLN A 62 18.38 8.74 -8.22
C GLN A 62 18.41 9.77 -7.09
N VAL A 63 17.44 10.68 -7.03
CA VAL A 63 17.30 11.62 -5.92
C VAL A 63 17.05 10.88 -4.61
N ILE A 64 16.17 9.88 -4.62
CA ILE A 64 15.90 9.05 -3.43
C ILE A 64 17.15 8.26 -3.04
N GLN A 65 17.81 7.61 -3.99
CA GLN A 65 19.05 6.85 -3.77
C GLN A 65 20.13 7.69 -3.08
N HIS A 66 20.27 8.96 -3.47
CA HIS A 66 21.23 9.87 -2.84
C HIS A 66 21.07 9.96 -1.31
N PHE A 67 19.83 9.93 -0.79
CA PHE A 67 19.60 9.91 0.65
C PHE A 67 20.09 8.61 1.30
N TRP A 68 19.88 7.47 0.66
CA TRP A 68 20.38 6.17 1.16
C TRP A 68 21.91 6.11 1.16
N ASP A 69 22.57 6.64 0.13
CA ASP A 69 24.03 6.69 0.06
C ASP A 69 24.63 7.54 1.20
N GLN A 70 23.87 8.51 1.73
CA GLN A 70 24.24 9.34 2.89
C GLN A 70 23.77 8.77 4.23
N ASN A 71 23.21 7.55 4.27
CA ASN A 71 22.55 6.95 5.43
C ASN A 71 21.40 7.80 6.01
N ASP A 72 20.80 8.68 5.20
CA ASP A 72 19.66 9.51 5.60
C ASP A 72 18.34 8.86 5.16
N THR A 73 18.05 7.67 5.70
CA THR A 73 16.82 6.91 5.39
C THR A 73 15.56 7.73 5.68
N ARG A 74 15.55 8.49 6.78
CA ARG A 74 14.42 9.34 7.17
C ARG A 74 14.21 10.50 6.19
N GLY A 75 15.29 11.17 5.78
CA GLY A 75 15.25 12.19 4.73
C GLY A 75 14.76 11.64 3.40
N GLY A 76 15.21 10.44 3.03
CA GLY A 76 14.75 9.72 1.85
C GLY A 76 13.25 9.43 1.87
N ILE A 77 12.72 8.93 2.99
CA ILE A 77 11.28 8.68 3.17
C ILE A 77 10.49 10.00 3.09
N ASN A 78 10.99 11.08 3.72
CA ASN A 78 10.35 12.39 3.68
C ASN A 78 10.37 13.02 2.27
N ALA A 79 11.43 12.81 1.49
CA ALA A 79 11.50 13.22 0.10
C ALA A 79 10.51 12.41 -0.75
N LEU A 80 10.43 11.10 -0.52
CA LEU A 80 9.49 10.20 -1.19
C LEU A 80 8.03 10.59 -0.89
N GLN A 81 7.72 11.02 0.34
CA GLN A 81 6.40 11.54 0.71
C GLN A 81 5.98 12.75 -0.13
N LYS A 82 6.93 13.62 -0.48
CA LYS A 82 6.68 14.84 -1.26
C LYS A 82 6.57 14.58 -2.76
N LEU A 83 6.93 13.38 -3.22
CA LEU A 83 6.93 13.03 -4.63
C LEU A 83 5.53 12.57 -5.08
N PRO A 84 4.85 13.25 -6.01
CA PRO A 84 3.52 12.87 -6.50
C PRO A 84 3.60 11.78 -7.59
N ASP A 85 4.40 10.75 -7.38
CA ASP A 85 4.60 9.64 -8.32
C ASP A 85 4.46 8.32 -7.56
N HIS A 86 3.25 7.74 -7.60
CA HIS A 86 2.93 6.51 -6.88
C HIS A 86 3.71 5.30 -7.40
N ASP A 87 4.14 5.31 -8.67
CA ASP A 87 4.97 4.23 -9.20
C ASP A 87 6.35 4.23 -8.58
N VAL A 88 6.97 5.41 -8.46
CA VAL A 88 8.26 5.56 -7.77
C VAL A 88 8.12 5.23 -6.28
N GLN A 89 7.03 5.66 -5.63
CA GLN A 89 6.74 5.29 -4.24
C GLN A 89 6.68 3.76 -4.09
N ALA A 90 5.88 3.08 -4.91
CA ALA A 90 5.76 1.62 -4.87
C ALA A 90 7.08 0.89 -5.17
N ASP A 91 7.92 1.41 -6.07
CA ASP A 91 9.23 0.83 -6.35
C ASP A 91 10.16 0.91 -5.14
N VAL A 92 10.24 2.07 -4.49
CA VAL A 92 11.08 2.28 -3.32
C VAL A 92 10.59 1.43 -2.14
N ILE A 93 9.28 1.39 -1.89
CA ILE A 93 8.70 0.54 -0.85
C ILE A 93 8.99 -0.94 -1.13
N SER A 94 8.95 -1.37 -2.39
CA SER A 94 9.29 -2.74 -2.79
C SER A 94 10.74 -3.10 -2.47
N VAL A 95 11.68 -2.15 -2.67
CA VAL A 95 13.09 -2.33 -2.28
C VAL A 95 13.22 -2.39 -0.75
N MET A 96 12.57 -1.49 -0.02
CA MET A 96 12.58 -1.48 1.45
C MET A 96 11.99 -2.75 2.06
N LEU A 97 10.97 -3.32 1.41
CA LEU A 97 10.39 -4.61 1.78
C LEU A 97 11.42 -5.75 1.74
N GLY A 98 12.39 -5.66 0.82
CA GLY A 98 13.52 -6.60 0.70
C GLY A 98 14.64 -6.37 1.73
N ASN A 99 14.71 -5.20 2.35
CA ASN A 99 15.78 -4.83 3.30
C ASN A 99 15.22 -4.20 4.59
N THR A 100 14.36 -4.95 5.27
CA THR A 100 13.64 -4.46 6.46
C THR A 100 14.52 -4.30 7.70
N GLU A 101 15.73 -4.88 7.73
CA GLU A 101 16.67 -4.77 8.86
C GLU A 101 17.15 -3.33 9.08
N SER A 102 17.13 -2.51 8.04
CA SER A 102 17.49 -1.09 8.08
C SER A 102 16.39 -0.19 8.65
N LEU A 103 15.19 -0.73 8.88
CA LEU A 103 14.04 0.05 9.33
C LEU A 103 13.92 0.04 10.85
N THR A 104 13.55 1.19 11.39
CA THR A 104 13.34 1.40 12.83
C THR A 104 11.89 1.85 13.05
N LEU A 105 11.47 1.91 14.31
CA LEU A 105 10.14 2.39 14.67
C LEU A 105 9.89 3.84 14.21
N ASP A 106 10.93 4.69 14.17
CA ASP A 106 10.83 6.05 13.64
C ASP A 106 10.53 6.04 12.13
N HIS A 107 11.25 5.21 11.37
CA HIS A 107 10.98 5.02 9.94
C HIS A 107 9.56 4.51 9.68
N PHE A 108 9.05 3.62 10.54
CA PHE A 108 7.67 3.13 10.44
C PHE A 108 6.65 4.29 10.50
N SER A 109 6.78 5.18 11.49
CA SER A 109 5.87 6.34 11.60
C SER A 109 5.87 7.21 10.33
N CYS A 110 7.03 7.37 9.70
CA CYS A 110 7.19 8.12 8.45
C CYS A 110 6.67 7.34 7.22
N LEU A 111 6.60 6.01 7.27
CA LEU A 111 6.12 5.19 6.16
C LEU A 111 4.60 5.08 6.13
N LEU A 112 3.92 5.14 7.27
CA LEU A 112 2.46 4.97 7.35
C LEU A 112 1.67 5.88 6.39
N PRO A 113 1.96 7.20 6.28
CA PRO A 113 1.25 8.06 5.33
C PRO A 113 1.48 7.65 3.85
N LEU A 114 2.68 7.18 3.51
CA LEU A 114 2.99 6.67 2.16
C LEU A 114 2.16 5.43 1.85
N LEU A 115 2.13 4.48 2.78
CA LEU A 115 1.40 3.23 2.63
C LEU A 115 -0.10 3.47 2.48
N SER A 116 -0.67 4.40 3.25
CA SER A 116 -2.08 4.81 3.10
C SER A 116 -2.37 5.31 1.69
N ARG A 117 -1.53 6.19 1.12
CA ARG A 117 -1.74 6.72 -0.24
C ARG A 117 -1.65 5.64 -1.32
N LEU A 118 -0.79 4.64 -1.14
CA LEU A 118 -0.68 3.52 -2.07
C LEU A 118 -1.90 2.59 -1.98
N LEU A 119 -2.51 2.43 -0.80
CA LEU A 119 -3.76 1.68 -0.62
C LEU A 119 -4.93 2.38 -1.31
N ASP A 120 -4.94 3.71 -1.32
CA ASP A 120 -5.98 4.51 -1.99
C ASP A 120 -5.80 4.61 -3.51
N SER A 121 -4.74 3.99 -4.07
CA SER A 121 -4.50 4.00 -5.51
C SER A 121 -5.41 3.03 -6.26
N GLN A 122 -5.64 3.29 -7.56
CA GLN A 122 -6.39 2.37 -8.43
C GLN A 122 -5.51 1.25 -9.03
N THR A 123 -4.24 1.16 -8.63
CA THR A 123 -3.28 0.22 -9.22
C THR A 123 -3.03 -0.94 -8.27
N GLU A 124 -3.40 -2.15 -8.69
CA GLU A 124 -3.28 -3.37 -7.88
C GLU A 124 -1.87 -3.57 -7.31
N ARG A 125 -0.83 -3.32 -8.12
CA ARG A 125 0.58 -3.41 -7.67
C ARG A 125 0.87 -2.51 -6.48
N HIS A 126 0.37 -1.28 -6.47
CA HIS A 126 0.60 -0.32 -5.39
C HIS A 126 -0.05 -0.80 -4.09
N ILE A 127 -1.31 -1.27 -4.17
CA ILE A 127 -2.05 -1.84 -3.05
C ILE A 127 -1.31 -3.05 -2.48
N HIS A 128 -0.89 -3.98 -3.36
CA HIS A 128 -0.20 -5.21 -2.97
C HIS A 128 1.12 -4.92 -2.23
N VAL A 129 1.95 -4.03 -2.79
CA VAL A 129 3.21 -3.62 -2.17
C VAL A 129 2.98 -2.96 -0.81
N SER A 130 1.95 -2.10 -0.73
CA SER A 130 1.61 -1.41 0.51
C SER A 130 1.17 -2.38 1.63
N LEU A 131 0.27 -3.33 1.30
CA LEU A 131 -0.19 -4.35 2.24
C LEU A 131 0.96 -5.24 2.72
N ASN A 132 1.84 -5.69 1.83
CA ASN A 132 3.00 -6.49 2.21
C ASN A 132 3.91 -5.73 3.17
N MET A 133 4.15 -4.45 2.92
CA MET A 133 4.97 -3.61 3.79
C MET A 133 4.31 -3.41 5.16
N LEU A 134 3.00 -3.14 5.21
CA LEU A 134 2.24 -3.05 6.46
C LEU A 134 2.31 -4.34 7.27
N LEU A 135 2.12 -5.50 6.63
CA LEU A 135 2.23 -6.80 7.29
C LEU A 135 3.62 -7.02 7.90
N LYS A 136 4.68 -6.67 7.17
CA LYS A 136 6.06 -6.75 7.68
C LYS A 136 6.30 -5.82 8.87
N LEU A 137 5.82 -4.58 8.79
CA LEU A 137 5.97 -3.61 9.87
C LEU A 137 5.23 -4.06 11.14
N VAL A 138 4.02 -4.58 11.01
CA VAL A 138 3.24 -5.14 12.13
C VAL A 138 3.95 -6.36 12.72
N ALA A 139 4.48 -7.26 11.89
CA ALA A 139 5.22 -8.42 12.38
C ALA A 139 6.52 -8.03 13.13
N ALA A 140 7.25 -7.03 12.64
CA ALA A 140 8.51 -6.58 13.23
C ALA A 140 8.32 -5.78 14.53
N PHE A 141 7.35 -4.86 14.57
CA PHE A 141 7.21 -3.91 15.68
C PHE A 141 5.99 -4.16 16.57
N GLY A 142 5.06 -5.02 16.17
CA GLY A 142 3.86 -5.37 16.96
C GLY A 142 4.19 -5.88 18.37
N PRO A 143 5.15 -6.81 18.55
CA PRO A 143 5.55 -7.26 19.89
C PRO A 143 6.09 -6.13 20.75
N VAL A 144 6.94 -5.26 20.19
CA VAL A 144 7.56 -4.13 20.91
C VAL A 144 6.48 -3.14 21.39
N ILE A 145 5.52 -2.83 20.53
CA ILE A 145 4.40 -1.94 20.86
C ILE A 145 3.53 -2.55 21.96
N ASN A 146 3.16 -3.83 21.83
CA ASN A 146 2.33 -4.52 22.84
C ASN A 146 3.02 -4.64 24.19
N SER A 147 4.31 -4.95 24.23
CA SER A 147 5.10 -4.99 25.46
C SER A 147 5.16 -3.61 26.14
N THR A 148 5.29 -2.54 25.36
CA THR A 148 5.30 -1.16 25.89
C THR A 148 3.94 -0.79 26.49
N ILE A 149 2.84 -1.09 25.79
CA ILE A 149 1.48 -0.82 26.28
C ILE A 149 1.18 -1.62 27.55
N SER A 150 1.59 -2.90 27.60
CA SER A 150 1.41 -3.75 28.78
C SER A 150 2.21 -3.25 29.98
N ALA A 151 3.48 -2.89 29.79
CA ALA A 151 4.32 -2.34 30.87
C ALA A 151 3.77 -1.02 31.43
N VAL A 152 3.35 -0.11 30.55
CA VAL A 152 2.73 1.17 30.93
C VAL A 152 1.36 0.95 31.58
N GLY A 153 0.56 0.00 31.10
CA GLY A 153 -0.75 -0.35 31.67
C GLY A 153 -0.69 -1.03 33.03
N VAL A 154 0.34 -1.84 33.30
CA VAL A 154 0.60 -2.45 34.61
C VAL A 154 1.09 -1.40 35.61
N ASP A 155 1.90 -0.43 35.17
CA ASP A 155 2.37 0.67 36.02
C ASP A 155 1.25 1.69 36.33
N LEU A 156 0.33 1.94 35.39
CA LEU A 156 -0.88 2.73 35.62
C LEU A 156 -1.87 2.06 36.59
N HIS A 157 -1.97 0.73 36.60
CA HIS A 157 -2.82 0.03 37.57
C HIS A 157 -2.18 -0.03 38.97
N ALA A 158 -0.84 0.01 39.06
CA ALA A 158 -0.10 0.11 40.31
C ALA A 158 -0.06 1.55 40.88
N GLN A 159 -0.24 2.58 40.04
CA GLN A 159 -0.23 3.98 40.47
C GLN A 159 -1.64 4.50 40.79
N LYS A 160 -2.27 3.93 41.82
CA LYS A 160 -3.32 4.68 42.55
C LYS A 160 -2.66 5.81 43.35
N ARG A 161 -3.07 7.04 43.01
CA ARG A 161 -2.95 8.33 43.73
C ARG A 161 -1.77 9.21 43.29
N TYR A 162 -2.03 10.17 42.39
CA TYR A 162 -1.80 11.60 42.66
C TYR A 162 -2.83 12.42 41.84
N PRO A 163 -3.58 13.35 42.46
CA PRO A 163 -4.61 14.13 41.78
C PRO A 163 -3.97 15.35 41.10
N VAL A 164 -3.56 15.23 39.84
CA VAL A 164 -3.26 16.38 38.96
C VAL A 164 -3.92 16.15 37.60
N PHE A 165 -5.22 15.87 37.62
CA PHE A 165 -6.06 15.83 36.41
C PHE A 165 -7.36 16.63 36.59
N ILE A 166 -7.36 17.61 37.51
CA ILE A 166 -8.41 18.63 37.60
C ILE A 166 -7.76 20.01 37.42
N PHE A 167 -7.34 20.29 36.20
CA PHE A 167 -7.24 21.64 35.65
C PHE A 167 -7.45 21.52 34.13
N CYS A 168 -8.65 21.06 33.72
CA CYS A 168 -9.62 21.83 32.92
C CYS A 168 -9.00 22.52 31.70
N SER A 169 -9.34 22.21 30.45
CA SER A 169 -10.69 22.15 29.83
C SER A 169 -11.55 23.40 30.03
N SER A 170 -10.95 24.53 30.40
CA SER A 170 -11.58 25.86 30.24
C SER A 170 -10.48 26.91 30.11
N ILE A 171 -10.02 27.11 28.88
CA ILE A 171 -9.69 28.38 28.21
C ILE A 171 -9.70 28.09 26.71
#